data_AF-A0A4Q0I249-F1
#
_entry.id   AF-A0A4Q0I249-F1
#
_cell.length_a   1.000
_cell.length_b   1.000
_cell.length_c   1.000
_cell.angle_alpha   90.00
_cell.angle_beta   90.00
_cell.angle_gamma   90.00
#
_symmetry.space_group_name_H-M   'P 1'
#
loop_
_entity.id
_entity.type
_entity.pdbx_description
1 polymer ?
#
loop_
_entity_poly.entity_id
_entity_poly.type
_entity_poly.pdbx_seq_one_letter_code
_entity_poly.pdbx_strand_id
1 'polypeptide(L)'
;MKKTVKAQITWISYSDGGRKHPPLAGTRYCPIVKFKNMKGKNGEYWSADFVCSEVDKNHSAIVDFTFLSEYAPIDYLVKGNQFELFEGNKKVAVGIIVE
;
A
#
# COMPACT_ATOMS: atom_id res chain seq x y z
N MET A 1 -6.67 17.63 -5.32
CA MET A 1 -7.83 16.90 -4.75
C MET A 1 -7.34 15.60 -4.18
N LYS A 2 -7.74 15.24 -2.94
CA LYS A 2 -7.42 13.94 -2.36
C LYS A 2 -8.39 12.90 -2.92
N LYS A 3 -7.86 11.84 -3.53
CA LYS A 3 -8.64 10.71 -4.05
C LYS A 3 -8.45 9.51 -3.13
N THR A 4 -9.54 8.89 -2.71
CA THR A 4 -9.54 7.65 -1.92
C THR A 4 -10.17 6.55 -2.75
N VAL A 5 -9.58 5.36 -2.70
CA VAL A 5 -9.97 4.16 -3.46
C VAL A 5 -9.97 2.95 -2.53
N LYS A 6 -10.63 1.86 -2.90
CA LYS A 6 -10.47 0.59 -2.17
C LYS A 6 -9.26 -0.14 -2.73
N ALA A 7 -8.41 -0.64 -1.85
CA ALA A 7 -7.29 -1.50 -2.21
C ALA A 7 -7.28 -2.76 -1.36
N GLN A 8 -6.99 -3.89 -2.01
CA GLN A 8 -6.61 -5.10 -1.29
C GLN A 8 -5.10 -5.06 -1.03
N ILE A 9 -4.72 -5.21 0.24
CA ILE A 9 -3.33 -5.30 0.68
C ILE A 9 -3.09 -6.71 1.18
N THR A 10 -2.02 -7.36 0.70
CA THR A 10 -1.55 -8.65 1.16
C THR A 10 -0.19 -8.48 1.82
N TRP A 11 -0.13 -8.74 3.12
CA TRP A 11 1.12 -8.66 3.90
C TRP A 11 2.02 -9.84 3.57
N ILE A 12 3.32 -9.55 3.38
CA ILE A 12 4.32 -10.59 3.17
C ILE A 12 4.53 -11.34 4.49
N SER A 13 4.55 -12.68 4.42
CA SER A 13 4.77 -13.53 5.57
C SER A 13 6.15 -13.30 6.20
N TYR A 14 6.33 -13.63 7.47
CA TYR A 14 7.65 -13.51 8.11
C TYR A 14 8.71 -14.38 7.43
N SER A 15 8.36 -15.60 6.99
CA SER A 15 9.26 -16.51 6.27
C SER A 15 9.71 -15.97 4.92
N ASP A 16 8.90 -15.14 4.28
CA ASP A 16 9.22 -14.50 2.99
C ASP A 16 9.87 -13.12 3.16
N GLY A 17 10.36 -12.81 4.36
CA GLY A 17 11.06 -11.56 4.67
C GLY A 17 10.13 -10.40 5.01
N GLY A 18 8.86 -10.65 5.29
CA GLY A 18 7.89 -9.65 5.73
C GLY A 18 8.01 -9.28 7.21
N ARG A 19 6.94 -8.72 7.77
CA ARG A 19 6.88 -8.38 9.20
C ARG A 19 6.62 -9.62 10.05
N LYS A 20 7.09 -9.62 11.29
CA LYS A 20 6.78 -10.70 12.25
C LYS A 20 5.27 -10.75 12.54
N HIS A 21 4.65 -9.58 12.64
CA HIS A 21 3.20 -9.42 12.75
C HIS A 21 2.75 -8.27 11.83
N PRO A 22 1.59 -8.40 11.14
CA PRO A 22 0.97 -7.25 10.47
C PRO A 22 0.65 -6.17 11.52
N PRO A 23 0.55 -4.88 11.12
CA PRO A 23 0.07 -3.84 12.02
C PRO A 23 -1.33 -4.18 12.57
N LEU A 24 -1.61 -3.77 13.80
CA LEU A 24 -2.91 -4.01 14.44
C LEU A 24 -4.02 -3.28 13.68
N ALA A 25 -5.22 -3.86 13.66
CA ALA A 25 -6.40 -3.18 13.14
C ALA A 25 -6.61 -1.83 13.84
N GLY A 26 -7.01 -0.81 13.09
CA GLY A 26 -7.12 0.58 13.56
C GLY A 26 -5.81 1.38 13.49
N THR A 27 -4.67 0.75 13.20
CA THR A 27 -3.39 1.47 13.06
C THR A 27 -3.37 2.26 11.76
N ARG A 28 -3.22 3.60 11.85
CA ARG A 28 -2.89 4.42 10.67
C ARG A 28 -1.47 4.08 10.20
N TYR A 29 -1.32 3.87 8.90
CA TYR A 29 -0.08 3.39 8.31
C TYR A 29 0.27 4.18 7.05
N CYS A 30 1.50 4.69 7.00
CA CYS A 30 1.97 5.57 5.93
C CYS A 30 3.29 5.08 5.27
N PRO A 31 3.30 3.86 4.69
CA PRO A 31 4.50 3.27 4.10
C PRO A 31 4.85 3.93 2.76
N ILE A 32 6.07 3.71 2.30
CA ILE A 32 6.45 4.03 0.91
C ILE A 32 5.63 3.13 -0.02
N VAL A 33 5.00 3.71 -1.05
CA VAL A 33 4.27 2.98 -2.08
C VAL A 33 4.97 3.13 -3.43
N LYS A 34 5.10 2.02 -4.15
CA LYS A 34 5.61 1.96 -5.50
C LYS A 34 4.62 1.25 -6.41
N PHE A 35 4.02 1.97 -7.34
CA PHE A 35 3.16 1.37 -8.36
C PHE A 35 4.00 0.72 -9.46
N LYS A 36 3.62 -0.48 -9.92
CA LYS A 36 4.38 -1.21 -10.96
C LYS A 36 4.51 -0.43 -12.27
N ASN A 37 3.47 0.33 -12.62
CA ASN A 37 3.41 1.12 -13.85
C ASN A 37 4.01 2.52 -13.70
N MET A 38 4.53 2.86 -12.52
CA MET A 38 5.10 4.18 -12.27
C MET A 38 6.47 4.29 -12.94
N LYS A 39 6.48 4.97 -14.09
CA LYS A 39 7.70 5.32 -14.84
C LYS A 39 8.27 6.65 -14.34
N GLY A 40 8.57 6.73 -13.04
CA GLY A 40 9.28 7.90 -12.51
C GLY A 40 10.69 7.98 -13.08
N LYS A 41 11.07 9.14 -13.65
CA LYS A 41 12.49 9.46 -13.84
C LYS A 41 13.12 9.51 -12.45
N ASN A 42 14.00 8.55 -12.13
CA ASN A 42 14.84 8.54 -10.94
C ASN A 42 14.13 8.84 -9.60
N GLY A 43 13.55 7.81 -8.98
CA GLY A 43 13.43 7.79 -7.51
C GLY A 43 12.33 8.63 -6.86
N GLU A 44 11.28 9.02 -7.57
CA GLU A 44 10.07 9.52 -6.91
C GLU A 44 9.37 8.40 -6.14
N TYR A 45 9.51 8.44 -4.82
CA TYR A 45 8.78 7.61 -3.88
C TYR A 45 7.68 8.44 -3.23
N TRP A 46 6.47 7.88 -3.16
CA TRP A 46 5.35 8.50 -2.46
C TRP A 46 4.99 7.67 -1.23
N SER A 47 4.30 8.29 -0.27
CA SER A 47 3.74 7.56 0.87
C SER A 47 2.26 7.29 0.65
N ALA A 48 1.84 6.06 0.90
CA ALA A 48 0.44 5.74 1.08
C ALA A 48 -0.06 6.31 2.41
N ASP A 49 -1.38 6.35 2.58
CA ASP A 49 -2.06 6.65 3.84
C ASP A 49 -3.32 5.79 3.89
N PHE A 50 -3.40 4.91 4.88
CA PHE A 50 -4.57 4.07 5.12
C PHE A 50 -4.63 3.64 6.58
N VAL A 51 -5.80 3.13 7.00
CA VAL A 51 -5.98 2.51 8.31
C VAL A 51 -6.00 1.00 8.12
N CYS A 52 -5.18 0.28 8.89
CA CYS A 52 -5.10 -1.17 8.82
C CYS A 52 -6.41 -1.79 9.33
N SER A 53 -6.90 -2.81 8.61
CA SER A 53 -8.05 -3.62 9.00
C SER A 53 -7.61 -5.04 9.39
N GLU A 54 -8.54 -5.84 9.91
CA GLU A 54 -8.28 -7.24 10.18
C GLU A 54 -7.90 -7.98 8.90
N VAL A 55 -6.86 -8.82 9.00
CA VAL A 55 -6.38 -9.63 7.88
C VAL A 55 -7.06 -10.99 7.88
N ASP A 56 -7.35 -11.49 6.69
CA ASP A 56 -7.89 -12.84 6.49
C ASP A 56 -6.80 -13.93 6.61
N LYS A 57 -7.20 -15.18 6.39
CA LYS A 57 -6.29 -16.35 6.38
C LYS A 57 -5.17 -16.27 5.34
N ASN A 58 -5.30 -15.40 4.34
CA ASN A 58 -4.32 -15.16 3.28
C ASN A 58 -3.50 -13.88 3.59
N HIS A 59 -3.49 -13.41 4.83
CA HIS A 59 -2.84 -12.16 5.25
C HIS A 59 -3.29 -10.94 4.45
N SER A 60 -4.53 -10.95 3.95
CA SER A 60 -5.07 -9.93 3.07
C SER A 60 -6.19 -9.14 3.74
N ALA A 61 -6.29 -7.85 3.40
CA ALA A 61 -7.35 -6.98 3.89
C ALA A 61 -7.72 -5.92 2.85
N ILE A 62 -8.99 -5.48 2.85
CA ILE A 62 -9.45 -4.34 2.06
C ILE A 62 -9.40 -3.09 2.94
N VAL A 63 -8.83 -2.01 2.41
CA VAL A 63 -8.71 -0.72 3.10
C VAL A 63 -9.13 0.44 2.20
N ASP A 64 -9.49 1.55 2.83
CA ASP A 64 -9.51 2.86 2.17
C ASP A 64 -8.07 3.34 1.97
N PHE A 65 -7.65 3.42 0.72
CA PHE A 65 -6.29 3.70 0.32
C PHE A 65 -6.21 5.05 -0.39
N THR A 66 -5.22 5.85 -0.01
CA THR A 66 -4.91 7.13 -0.65
C THR A 66 -3.42 7.42 -0.52
N PHE A 67 -2.98 8.53 -1.11
CA PHE A 67 -1.65 9.07 -0.86
C PHE A 67 -1.67 10.00 0.36
N LEU A 68 -0.55 10.05 1.08
CA LEU A 68 -0.36 10.99 2.19
C LEU A 68 -0.29 12.44 1.70
N SER A 69 0.36 12.68 0.56
CA SER A 69 0.54 14.01 -0.04
C SER A 69 -0.57 14.33 -1.05
N GLU A 70 -1.02 15.58 -1.04
CA GLU A 70 -2.00 16.09 -2.02
C GLU A 70 -1.42 16.29 -3.43
N TYR A 71 -0.09 16.38 -3.55
CA TYR A 71 0.64 16.50 -4.82
C TYR A 71 1.04 15.15 -5.40
N ALA A 72 0.68 14.05 -4.73
CA ALA A 72 0.98 12.72 -5.20
C ALA A 72 0.18 12.39 -6.49
N PRO A 73 0.69 11.52 -7.35
CA PRO A 73 0.08 11.22 -8.64
C PRO A 73 -1.16 10.33 -8.48
N ILE A 74 -2.29 10.95 -8.16
CA ILE A 74 -3.58 10.28 -7.93
C ILE A 74 -4.09 9.45 -9.13
N ASP A 75 -3.55 9.68 -10.32
CA ASP A 75 -3.88 8.92 -11.53
C ASP A 75 -3.46 7.43 -11.43
N TYR A 76 -2.53 7.09 -10.52
CA TYR A 76 -2.21 5.69 -10.23
C TYR A 76 -3.24 4.98 -9.36
N LEU A 77 -4.12 5.72 -8.66
CA LEU A 77 -5.23 5.19 -7.88
C LEU A 77 -6.39 4.81 -8.82
N VAL A 78 -6.15 3.82 -9.68
CA VAL A 78 -7.11 3.30 -10.65
C VAL A 78 -7.21 1.78 -10.51
N LYS A 79 -8.44 1.26 -10.58
CA LYS A 79 -8.72 -0.17 -10.47
C LYS A 79 -7.80 -1.01 -11.35
N GLY A 80 -7.27 -2.09 -10.78
CA GLY A 80 -6.34 -3.02 -11.42
C GLY A 80 -4.87 -2.63 -11.28
N ASN A 81 -4.54 -1.39 -10.92
CA ASN A 81 -3.14 -1.02 -10.68
C ASN A 81 -2.59 -1.75 -9.46
N GLN A 82 -1.40 -2.32 -9.63
CA GLN A 82 -0.68 -3.03 -8.59
C GLN A 82 0.43 -2.17 -8.00
N PHE A 83 0.68 -2.35 -6.72
CA PHE A 83 1.70 -1.63 -5.98
C PHE A 83 2.40 -2.52 -4.95
N GLU A 84 3.53 -2.02 -4.47
CA GLU A 84 4.34 -2.59 -3.42
C GLU A 84 4.48 -1.57 -2.28
N LEU A 85 4.46 -2.05 -1.03
CA LEU A 85 4.63 -1.22 0.16
C LEU A 85 5.97 -1.53 0.84
N PHE A 86 6.65 -0.49 1.28
CA PHE A 86 7.98 -0.59 1.91
C PHE A 86 8.07 0.16 3.24
N GLU A 87 8.84 -0.41 4.17
CA GLU A 87 9.37 0.23 5.37
C GLU A 87 10.88 0.40 5.21
N GLY A 88 11.33 1.63 4.95
CA GLY A 88 12.71 1.84 4.51
C GLY A 88 12.96 1.09 3.19
N ASN A 89 13.96 0.21 3.18
CA ASN A 89 14.29 -0.64 2.03
C ASN A 89 13.56 -1.99 2.03
N LYS A 90 12.77 -2.29 3.07
CA LYS A 90 12.14 -3.60 3.25
C LYS A 90 10.75 -3.61 2.63
N LYS A 91 10.51 -4.50 1.66
CA LYS A 91 9.17 -4.75 1.13
C LYS A 91 8.34 -5.49 2.19
N VAL A 92 7.19 -4.94 2.56
CA VAL A 92 6.35 -5.48 3.64
C VAL A 92 4.99 -5.97 3.18
N ALA A 93 4.50 -5.47 2.04
CA ALA A 93 3.23 -5.90 1.47
C ALA A 93 3.20 -5.64 -0.05
N VAL A 94 2.22 -6.28 -0.69
CA VAL A 94 1.79 -5.98 -2.06
C VAL A 94 0.33 -5.58 -2.04
N GLY A 95 -0.13 -4.87 -3.06
CA GLY A 95 -1.54 -4.57 -3.17
C GLY A 95 -2.01 -4.32 -4.59
N ILE A 96 -3.33 -4.26 -4.72
CA ILE A 96 -4.04 -3.96 -5.95
C ILE A 96 -5.23 -3.06 -5.63
N ILE A 97 -5.43 -2.03 -6.45
CA ILE A 97 -6.61 -1.17 -6.37
C ILE A 97 -7.81 -1.96 -6.92
N VAL A 98 -8.89 -2.07 -6.15
CA VAL A 98 -10.08 -2.88 -6.49
C VAL A 98 -11.31 -2.04 -6.84
N GLU A 99 -11.36 -0.79 -6.37
CA GLU A 99 -12.44 0.18 -6.64
C GLU A 99 -11.88 1.61 -6.73
#